data_AF-A0A0F8JF57-F1
#
_entry.id   AF-A0A0F8JF57-F1
#
_cell.length_a   1.000
_cell.length_b   1.000
_cell.length_c   1.000
_cell.angle_alpha   90.00
_cell.angle_beta   90.00
_cell.angle_gamma   90.00
#
_symmetry.space_group_name_H-M   'P 1'
#
loop_
_entity.id
_entity.type
_entity.pdbx_description
1 polymer ?
#
loop_
_entity_poly.entity_id
_entity_poly.type
_entity_poly.pdbx_seq_one_letter_code
_entity_poly.pdbx_strand_id
1 'polypeptide(L)'
;MYKRQEYDHLDPVRKEEGAVYIAKLSDNIHEAKWIADQIEKHVDAGKCSYGDIGILLRSVNTSAPPFIDIFRERNIPFIVGGKVGLFRRPEIQTMGKLFAWLYDKGFWYESQWDRENKEEGEELLYSALESWNDGVPSCKLHSEVIKKLENWKKNTLDSKYESFTEVYHELLVLLNYLNLDSEDPNHAVIMANLGRFSSLLTDFESANMLGGRQRNWERDLKNLCWYMNSYASGSYEEQPGDDIRGVDAVQLMTVHQAKGLEWPLVFVPAMNARRFPSSMAGREQTWMIPRNMFDAEKYEGDIESEKKLFYVALTRAKDVLVVSHFGTLNGRNSGESTFISEGLRDSKTTKLSAKDELPLHDLTSSKISDEILTYTPSEIILYRKCPYFYRLNQIWGYEPGFKERIGYGNTLHFCLQQAADLIKNEGYSPISAISTAVDENFYMPFVNKIQGEKIKEAAKRKLISFVKKHETDMHNIQEVEARIEFPLQKATITGKIDVIIHDGDQLEVRDYKTSDSVITEAESAMQIQMYSIGMKILGENVTKGSVAYLSDAKVAYVEVDDSRLEETKKQVERHIEGIKNRSFKPCTGEFCNKCELTKICRWKKR
;
A
#
# COMPACT_ATOMS: atom_id res chain seq x y z
N MET A 1 30.92 -21.33 23.34
CA MET A 1 31.06 -20.25 24.35
C MET A 1 29.73 -19.54 24.68
N TYR A 2 28.57 -19.95 24.13
CA TYR A 2 27.24 -19.36 24.42
C TYR A 2 26.27 -20.37 25.07
N LYS A 3 26.70 -21.13 26.10
CA LYS A 3 25.82 -22.15 26.72
C LYS A 3 25.08 -21.68 27.99
N ARG A 4 25.32 -20.46 28.47
CA ARG A 4 24.67 -19.89 29.68
C ARG A 4 24.73 -18.35 29.72
N GLN A 5 24.29 -17.66 28.67
CA GLN A 5 23.90 -16.26 28.87
C GLN A 5 22.46 -16.30 29.37
N GLU A 6 22.28 -16.04 30.67
CA GLU A 6 20.98 -15.63 31.18
C GLU A 6 20.72 -14.24 30.59
N TYR A 7 19.68 -14.12 29.77
CA TYR A 7 19.23 -12.81 29.32
C TYR A 7 18.82 -12.00 30.56
N ASP A 8 19.17 -10.71 30.57
CA ASP A 8 18.69 -9.82 31.62
C ASP A 8 17.16 -9.91 31.73
N HIS A 9 16.66 -9.87 32.97
CA HIS A 9 15.22 -9.93 33.22
C HIS A 9 14.53 -8.81 32.43
N LEU A 10 13.61 -9.19 31.53
CA LEU A 10 12.80 -8.22 30.80
C LEU A 10 11.64 -7.80 31.69
N ASP A 11 11.65 -6.56 32.14
CA ASP A 11 10.50 -5.97 32.82
C ASP A 11 9.39 -5.69 31.81
N PRO A 12 8.17 -6.20 32.03
CA PRO A 12 7.07 -5.94 31.12
C PRO A 12 6.68 -4.45 31.20
N VAL A 13 6.65 -3.78 30.04
CA VAL A 13 6.22 -2.38 29.93
C VAL A 13 4.73 -2.22 30.28
N ARG A 14 3.93 -3.26 30.04
CA ARG A 14 2.51 -3.32 30.38
C ARG A 14 2.31 -4.10 31.68
N LYS A 15 1.47 -3.56 32.56
CA LYS A 15 1.11 -4.19 33.85
C LYS A 15 -0.11 -5.12 33.76
N GLU A 16 -0.85 -5.04 32.65
CA GLU A 16 -2.00 -5.90 32.37
C GLU A 16 -1.50 -7.31 32.03
N GLU A 17 -2.11 -8.33 32.63
CA GLU A 17 -1.78 -9.72 32.31
C GLU A 17 -2.53 -10.15 31.05
N GLY A 18 -1.78 -10.44 29.98
CA GLY A 18 -2.31 -11.12 28.80
C GLY A 18 -2.60 -12.61 29.06
N ALA A 19 -3.17 -13.29 28.08
CA ALA A 19 -3.56 -14.70 28.22
C ALA A 19 -3.08 -15.57 27.06
N VAL A 20 -2.70 -16.81 27.39
CA VAL A 20 -2.24 -17.82 26.42
C VAL A 20 -3.13 -19.05 26.49
N TYR A 21 -3.71 -19.42 25.36
CA TYR A 21 -4.60 -20.57 25.22
C TYR A 21 -4.04 -21.61 24.26
N ILE A 22 -4.25 -22.89 24.59
CA ILE A 22 -3.92 -24.02 23.73
C ILE A 22 -5.21 -24.77 23.42
N ALA A 23 -5.65 -24.75 22.17
CA ALA A 23 -6.88 -25.41 21.74
C ALA A 23 -6.58 -26.72 20.98
N LYS A 24 -7.31 -27.79 21.33
CA LYS A 24 -7.27 -29.07 20.60
C LYS A 24 -8.59 -29.36 19.90
N LEU A 25 -8.52 -29.48 18.57
CA LEU A 25 -9.67 -29.65 17.69
C LEU A 25 -9.65 -31.02 16.98
N SER A 26 -10.74 -31.40 16.33
CA SER A 26 -10.90 -32.70 15.65
C SER A 26 -10.16 -32.76 14.31
N ASP A 27 -10.33 -31.76 13.45
CA ASP A 27 -9.70 -31.64 12.14
C ASP A 27 -9.48 -30.16 11.77
N ASN A 28 -8.84 -29.92 10.62
CA ASN A 28 -8.52 -28.58 10.13
C ASN A 28 -9.74 -27.73 9.76
N ILE A 29 -10.87 -28.34 9.40
CA ILE A 29 -12.12 -27.62 9.09
C ILE A 29 -12.77 -27.18 10.40
N HIS A 30 -12.86 -28.08 11.38
CA HIS A 30 -13.35 -27.77 12.72
C HIS A 30 -12.48 -26.72 13.41
N GLU A 31 -11.16 -26.74 13.21
CA GLU A 31 -10.26 -25.70 13.71
C GLU A 31 -10.60 -24.32 13.13
N ALA A 32 -10.75 -24.22 11.81
CA ALA A 32 -11.11 -22.96 11.18
C ALA A 32 -12.51 -22.48 11.59
N LYS A 33 -13.49 -23.39 11.76
CA LYS A 33 -14.84 -23.04 12.25
C LYS A 33 -14.80 -22.51 13.68
N TRP A 34 -14.10 -23.22 14.57
CA TRP A 34 -13.99 -22.81 15.96
C TRP A 34 -13.30 -21.45 16.10
N ILE A 35 -12.24 -21.19 15.33
CA ILE A 35 -11.58 -19.88 15.31
C ILE A 35 -12.52 -18.80 14.77
N ALA A 36 -13.29 -19.06 13.71
CA ALA A 36 -14.30 -18.14 13.20
C ALA A 36 -15.35 -17.81 14.29
N ASP A 37 -15.86 -18.82 15.00
CA ASP A 37 -16.80 -18.64 16.12
C ASP A 37 -16.20 -17.72 17.20
N GLN A 38 -14.91 -17.90 17.53
CA GLN A 38 -14.25 -17.07 18.53
C GLN A 38 -14.09 -15.62 18.06
N ILE A 39 -13.74 -15.42 16.80
CA ILE A 39 -13.60 -14.08 16.19
C ILE A 39 -14.94 -13.33 16.24
N GLU A 40 -16.00 -13.94 15.70
CA GLU A 40 -17.33 -13.33 15.65
C GLU A 40 -17.80 -12.97 17.06
N LYS A 41 -17.64 -13.89 18.03
CA LYS A 41 -18.01 -13.63 19.42
C LYS A 41 -17.28 -12.42 20.04
N HIS A 42 -15.98 -12.24 19.76
CA HIS A 42 -15.21 -11.11 20.31
C HIS A 42 -15.59 -9.78 19.63
N VAL A 43 -15.86 -9.81 18.32
CA VAL A 43 -16.29 -8.64 17.55
C VAL A 43 -17.71 -8.23 17.94
N ASP A 44 -18.65 -9.19 18.02
CA ASP A 44 -20.05 -8.96 18.42
C ASP A 44 -20.16 -8.46 19.86
N ALA A 45 -19.28 -8.93 20.75
CA ALA A 45 -19.16 -8.43 22.12
C ALA A 45 -18.50 -7.05 22.23
N GLY A 46 -18.07 -6.44 21.11
CA GLY A 46 -17.42 -5.15 21.06
C GLY A 46 -16.03 -5.13 21.72
N LYS A 47 -15.39 -6.29 21.89
CA LYS A 47 -14.06 -6.39 22.51
C LYS A 47 -12.93 -6.04 21.56
N CYS A 48 -13.13 -6.24 20.26
CA CYS A 48 -12.19 -5.84 19.23
C CYS A 48 -12.89 -5.61 17.88
N SER A 49 -12.14 -5.09 16.92
CA SER A 49 -12.49 -5.03 15.50
C SER A 49 -11.79 -6.16 14.73
N TYR A 50 -12.23 -6.48 13.51
CA TYR A 50 -11.60 -7.53 12.71
C TYR A 50 -10.12 -7.24 12.42
N GLY A 51 -9.78 -5.96 12.22
CA GLY A 51 -8.41 -5.49 12.03
C GLY A 51 -7.47 -5.66 13.23
N ASP A 52 -8.01 -5.95 14.42
CA ASP A 52 -7.25 -6.25 15.63
C ASP A 52 -6.84 -7.74 15.73
N ILE A 53 -7.11 -8.53 14.69
CA ILE A 53 -6.97 -9.99 14.72
C ILE A 53 -5.99 -10.45 13.64
N GLY A 54 -4.94 -11.14 14.09
CA GLY A 54 -3.96 -11.81 13.23
C GLY A 54 -4.09 -13.33 13.29
N ILE A 55 -4.07 -14.00 12.14
CA ILE A 55 -3.98 -15.46 12.01
C ILE A 55 -2.67 -15.81 11.29
N LEU A 56 -1.75 -16.43 12.03
CA LEU A 56 -0.38 -16.64 11.60
C LEU A 56 -0.13 -18.09 11.23
N LEU A 57 0.09 -18.33 9.95
CA LEU A 57 0.26 -19.65 9.37
C LEU A 57 1.74 -19.92 9.07
N ARG A 58 2.20 -21.17 9.25
CA ARG A 58 3.54 -21.55 8.74
C ARG A 58 3.61 -21.48 7.22
N SER A 59 2.51 -21.84 6.56
CA SER A 59 2.31 -21.76 5.12
C SER A 59 0.84 -21.45 4.83
N VAL A 60 0.60 -20.31 4.19
CA VAL A 60 -0.73 -19.89 3.75
C VAL A 60 -1.28 -20.87 2.72
N ASN A 61 -0.46 -21.27 1.73
CA ASN A 61 -0.85 -22.22 0.69
C ASN A 61 -1.46 -23.52 1.23
N THR A 62 -0.91 -24.08 2.30
CA THR A 62 -1.34 -25.40 2.79
C THR A 62 -2.37 -25.34 3.91
N SER A 63 -2.53 -24.20 4.58
CA SER A 63 -3.29 -24.10 5.83
C SER A 63 -4.38 -23.04 5.80
N ALA A 64 -4.31 -22.05 4.91
CA ALA A 64 -5.31 -20.99 4.78
C ALA A 64 -6.64 -21.42 4.14
N PRO A 65 -6.71 -22.34 3.15
CA PRO A 65 -7.96 -22.58 2.41
C PRO A 65 -9.21 -22.81 3.28
N PRO A 66 -9.18 -23.63 4.34
CA PRO A 66 -10.35 -23.79 5.22
C PRO A 66 -10.82 -22.48 5.86
N PHE A 67 -9.89 -21.61 6.27
CA PHE A 67 -10.22 -20.29 6.84
C PHE A 67 -10.85 -19.38 5.80
N ILE A 68 -10.29 -19.35 4.58
CA ILE A 68 -10.80 -18.55 3.47
C ILE A 68 -12.24 -18.95 3.14
N ASP A 69 -12.50 -20.26 3.05
CA ASP A 69 -13.82 -20.79 2.70
C ASP A 69 -14.86 -20.45 3.77
N ILE A 70 -14.52 -20.66 5.05
CA ILE A 70 -15.42 -20.38 6.18
C ILE A 70 -15.65 -18.88 6.35
N PHE A 71 -14.62 -18.05 6.22
CA PHE A 71 -14.78 -16.60 6.34
C PHE A 71 -15.66 -16.03 5.22
N ARG A 72 -15.55 -16.58 4.00
CA ARG A 72 -16.47 -16.25 2.90
C ARG A 72 -17.90 -16.69 3.21
N GLU A 73 -18.10 -17.94 3.64
CA GLU A 73 -19.42 -18.47 3.98
C GLU A 73 -20.12 -17.63 5.07
N ARG A 74 -19.35 -17.11 6.03
CA ARG A 74 -19.84 -16.33 7.17
C ARG A 74 -19.79 -14.82 6.98
N ASN A 75 -19.32 -14.31 5.84
CA ASN A 75 -19.09 -12.88 5.60
C ASN A 75 -18.16 -12.20 6.63
N ILE A 76 -17.17 -12.92 7.15
CA ILE A 76 -16.10 -12.36 7.98
C ILE A 76 -15.10 -11.67 7.04
N PRO A 77 -14.83 -10.36 7.19
CA PRO A 77 -13.89 -9.65 6.33
C PRO A 77 -12.45 -10.10 6.60
N PHE A 78 -11.69 -10.44 5.56
CA PHE A 78 -10.33 -10.94 5.72
C PHE A 78 -9.40 -10.57 4.56
N ILE A 79 -8.13 -10.38 4.89
CA ILE A 79 -7.04 -10.14 3.93
C ILE A 79 -6.02 -11.26 4.07
N VAL A 80 -5.52 -11.74 2.93
CA VAL A 80 -4.50 -12.79 2.91
C VAL A 80 -3.16 -12.18 2.50
N GLY A 81 -2.16 -12.32 3.35
CA GLY A 81 -0.78 -11.89 3.07
C GLY A 81 0.02 -12.98 2.36
N GLY A 82 0.82 -12.57 1.36
CA GLY A 82 1.84 -13.41 0.70
C GLY A 82 1.41 -14.08 -0.59
N LYS A 83 2.16 -15.12 -0.99
CA LYS A 83 2.08 -15.93 -2.24
C LYS A 83 0.71 -16.57 -2.56
N VAL A 84 -0.34 -16.10 -1.91
CA VAL A 84 -1.73 -16.48 -2.13
C VAL A 84 -2.56 -15.20 -2.12
N GLY A 85 -2.97 -14.79 -3.32
CA GLY A 85 -4.39 -14.52 -3.47
C GLY A 85 -4.83 -13.07 -3.43
N LEU A 86 -4.11 -12.17 -4.12
CA LEU A 86 -4.80 -11.09 -4.83
C LEU A 86 -5.54 -11.70 -6.03
N PHE A 87 -4.82 -12.41 -6.90
CA PHE A 87 -5.43 -13.02 -8.09
C PHE A 87 -6.43 -14.12 -7.77
N ARG A 88 -6.40 -14.78 -6.61
CA ARG A 88 -7.43 -15.77 -6.21
C ARG A 88 -8.74 -15.15 -5.72
N ARG A 89 -8.83 -13.83 -5.64
CA ARG A 89 -10.07 -13.15 -5.23
C ARG A 89 -11.02 -13.11 -6.41
N PRO A 90 -12.31 -13.46 -6.24
CA PRO A 90 -13.21 -13.50 -7.37
C PRO A 90 -13.33 -12.14 -8.08
N GLU A 91 -13.32 -11.02 -7.34
CA GLU A 91 -13.32 -9.68 -7.92
C GLU A 91 -12.06 -9.39 -8.78
N ILE A 92 -10.92 -9.99 -8.43
CA ILE A 92 -9.67 -9.84 -9.19
C ILE A 92 -9.58 -10.83 -10.35
N GLN A 93 -10.10 -12.05 -10.18
CA GLN A 93 -10.33 -12.99 -11.28
C GLN A 93 -11.20 -12.34 -12.35
N THR A 94 -12.28 -11.66 -11.97
CA THR A 94 -13.10 -10.87 -12.89
C THR A 94 -12.28 -9.82 -13.62
N MET A 95 -11.47 -9.02 -12.92
CA MET A 95 -10.64 -8.00 -13.58
C MET A 95 -9.68 -8.64 -14.57
N GLY A 96 -8.93 -9.65 -14.13
CA GLY A 96 -7.93 -10.34 -14.95
C GLY A 96 -8.53 -10.96 -16.21
N LYS A 97 -9.64 -11.69 -16.07
CA LYS A 97 -10.37 -12.32 -17.18
C LYS A 97 -10.93 -11.29 -18.17
N LEU A 98 -11.52 -10.18 -17.69
CA LEU A 98 -12.05 -9.13 -18.57
C LEU A 98 -10.93 -8.37 -19.31
N PHE A 99 -9.80 -8.08 -18.66
CA PHE A 99 -8.64 -7.50 -19.34
C PHE A 99 -7.98 -8.48 -20.32
N ALA A 100 -7.95 -9.78 -19.99
CA ALA A 100 -7.51 -10.81 -20.93
C ALA A 100 -8.44 -10.87 -22.15
N TRP A 101 -9.76 -10.82 -21.95
CA TRP A 101 -10.76 -10.85 -23.02
C TRP A 101 -10.67 -9.67 -23.99
N LEU A 102 -10.13 -8.52 -23.58
CA LEU A 102 -9.85 -7.41 -24.49
C LEU A 102 -8.89 -7.81 -25.63
N TYR A 103 -8.01 -8.77 -25.40
CA TYR A 103 -7.15 -9.35 -26.43
C TYR A 103 -7.86 -10.52 -27.11
N ASP A 104 -7.94 -10.53 -28.44
CA ASP A 104 -8.67 -11.56 -29.21
C ASP A 104 -8.12 -12.98 -29.03
N LYS A 105 -6.86 -13.14 -28.62
CA LYS A 105 -6.24 -14.41 -28.23
C LYS A 105 -5.90 -14.44 -26.74
N GLY A 106 -6.68 -13.70 -25.95
CA GLY A 106 -6.60 -13.65 -24.51
C GLY A 106 -6.82 -15.02 -23.90
N PHE A 107 -6.12 -15.27 -22.81
CA PHE A 107 -6.26 -16.49 -22.03
C PHE A 107 -6.11 -16.19 -20.55
N TRP A 108 -6.64 -17.07 -19.72
CA TRP A 108 -6.54 -16.96 -18.28
C TRP A 108 -6.32 -18.32 -17.63
N TYR A 109 -5.50 -18.33 -16.58
CA TYR A 109 -5.33 -19.46 -15.66
C TYR A 109 -5.73 -19.00 -14.26
N GLU A 110 -6.51 -19.82 -13.54
CA GLU A 110 -6.91 -19.48 -12.17
C GLU A 110 -5.72 -19.30 -11.22
N SER A 111 -4.64 -20.03 -11.46
CA SER A 111 -3.37 -19.86 -10.76
C SER A 111 -2.18 -20.24 -11.63
N GLN A 112 -0.99 -19.72 -11.31
CA GLN A 112 0.27 -20.08 -11.98
C GLN A 112 0.60 -21.60 -11.94
N TRP A 113 -0.06 -22.34 -11.06
CA TRP A 113 0.11 -23.79 -10.85
C TRP A 113 -0.95 -24.62 -11.58
N ASP A 114 -2.06 -23.99 -12.02
CA ASP A 114 -3.12 -24.64 -12.78
C ASP A 114 -2.94 -24.33 -14.27
N ARG A 115 -2.01 -25.05 -14.91
CA ARG A 115 -1.73 -24.89 -16.35
C ARG A 115 -2.63 -25.76 -17.24
N GLU A 116 -3.49 -26.57 -16.64
CA GLU A 116 -4.37 -27.50 -17.36
C GLU A 116 -5.73 -26.87 -17.65
N ASN A 117 -6.24 -26.01 -16.76
CA ASN A 117 -7.51 -25.30 -16.94
C ASN A 117 -7.28 -23.90 -17.52
N LYS A 118 -7.25 -23.82 -18.84
CA LYS A 118 -7.08 -22.58 -19.59
C LYS A 118 -8.42 -22.09 -20.13
N GLU A 119 -8.82 -20.89 -19.74
CA GLU A 119 -10.01 -20.22 -20.29
C GLU A 119 -9.61 -19.31 -21.46
N GLU A 120 -10.40 -19.30 -22.54
CA GLU A 120 -10.12 -18.48 -23.74
C GLU A 120 -11.40 -17.97 -24.44
N GLY A 121 -11.26 -16.93 -25.26
CA GLY A 121 -12.36 -16.42 -26.07
C GLY A 121 -13.52 -15.88 -25.24
N GLU A 122 -14.76 -16.19 -25.63
CA GLU A 122 -15.96 -15.71 -24.94
C GLU A 122 -16.17 -16.33 -23.55
N GLU A 123 -15.53 -17.47 -23.26
CA GLU A 123 -15.59 -18.09 -21.93
C GLU A 123 -15.09 -17.12 -20.85
N LEU A 124 -14.02 -16.37 -21.15
CA LEU A 124 -13.45 -15.35 -20.26
C LEU A 124 -14.48 -14.30 -19.82
N LEU A 125 -15.39 -13.91 -20.71
CA LEU A 125 -16.42 -12.94 -20.40
C LEU A 125 -17.44 -13.53 -19.42
N TYR A 126 -17.95 -14.72 -19.70
CA TYR A 126 -19.00 -15.34 -18.88
C TYR A 126 -18.48 -15.79 -17.51
N SER A 127 -17.30 -16.42 -17.47
CA SER A 127 -16.67 -16.86 -16.22
C SER A 127 -16.22 -15.68 -15.35
N ALA A 128 -15.86 -14.54 -15.95
CA ALA A 128 -15.60 -13.30 -15.20
C ALA A 128 -16.85 -12.77 -14.50
N LEU A 129 -18.00 -12.81 -15.17
CA LEU A 129 -19.28 -12.38 -14.60
C LEU A 129 -19.76 -13.32 -13.49
N GLU A 130 -19.53 -14.64 -13.64
CA GLU A 130 -19.76 -15.62 -12.58
C GLU A 130 -18.87 -15.32 -11.36
N SER A 131 -17.57 -15.16 -11.58
CA SER A 131 -16.61 -14.79 -10.52
C SER A 131 -17.04 -13.51 -9.78
N TRP A 132 -17.53 -12.49 -10.51
CA TRP A 132 -17.99 -11.25 -9.89
C TRP A 132 -19.24 -11.47 -9.05
N ASN A 133 -20.21 -12.21 -9.57
CA ASN A 133 -21.47 -12.46 -8.89
C ASN A 133 -21.31 -13.31 -7.63
N ASP A 134 -20.31 -14.19 -7.63
CA ASP A 134 -19.97 -15.04 -6.49
C ASP A 134 -19.17 -14.26 -5.43
N GLY A 135 -18.23 -13.39 -5.85
CA GLY A 135 -17.41 -12.61 -4.91
C GLY A 135 -18.02 -11.30 -4.43
N VAL A 136 -18.94 -10.71 -5.20
CA VAL A 136 -19.54 -9.40 -4.94
C VAL A 136 -21.08 -9.49 -5.02
N PRO A 137 -21.72 -10.31 -4.17
CA PRO A 137 -23.15 -10.62 -4.28
C PRO A 137 -24.05 -9.39 -4.13
N SER A 138 -23.61 -8.37 -3.38
CA SER A 138 -24.31 -7.09 -3.21
C SER A 138 -24.38 -6.25 -4.49
N CYS A 139 -23.47 -6.47 -5.44
CA CYS A 139 -23.37 -5.76 -6.72
C CYS A 139 -23.54 -6.71 -7.91
N LYS A 140 -24.40 -7.72 -7.76
CA LYS A 140 -24.64 -8.74 -8.78
C LYS A 140 -24.98 -8.12 -10.14
N LEU A 141 -24.39 -8.69 -11.18
CA LEU A 141 -24.56 -8.30 -12.56
C LEU A 141 -25.61 -9.18 -13.25
N HIS A 142 -26.37 -8.54 -14.13
CA HIS A 142 -27.37 -9.18 -14.99
C HIS A 142 -26.90 -9.18 -16.45
N SER A 143 -27.55 -9.97 -17.29
CA SER A 143 -27.18 -10.17 -18.70
C SER A 143 -27.10 -8.87 -19.52
N GLU A 144 -27.77 -7.80 -19.10
CA GLU A 144 -27.69 -6.48 -19.74
C GLU A 144 -26.27 -5.87 -19.73
N VAL A 145 -25.41 -6.26 -18.79
CA VAL A 145 -24.03 -5.77 -18.71
C VAL A 145 -23.19 -6.22 -19.90
N ILE A 146 -23.51 -7.38 -20.50
CA ILE A 146 -22.74 -7.99 -21.59
C ILE A 146 -22.61 -7.02 -22.76
N LYS A 147 -23.72 -6.43 -23.22
CA LYS A 147 -23.70 -5.45 -24.32
C LYS A 147 -22.86 -4.21 -24.00
N LYS A 148 -22.81 -3.81 -22.73
CA LYS A 148 -21.99 -2.67 -22.29
C LYS A 148 -20.50 -3.06 -22.30
N LEU A 149 -20.16 -4.27 -21.87
CA LEU A 149 -18.80 -4.81 -21.91
C LEU A 149 -18.29 -5.01 -23.33
N GLU A 150 -19.14 -5.47 -24.26
CA GLU A 150 -18.82 -5.53 -25.70
C GLU A 150 -18.50 -4.14 -26.26
N ASN A 151 -19.31 -3.13 -25.91
CA ASN A 151 -19.04 -1.76 -26.32
C ASN A 151 -17.77 -1.19 -25.66
N TRP A 152 -17.50 -1.53 -24.40
CA TRP A 152 -16.27 -1.18 -23.70
C TRP A 152 -15.02 -1.79 -24.36
N LYS A 153 -15.07 -3.08 -24.74
CA LYS A 153 -14.03 -3.75 -25.51
C LYS A 153 -13.80 -3.05 -26.84
N LYS A 154 -14.88 -2.77 -27.59
CA LYS A 154 -14.80 -2.04 -28.85
C LYS A 154 -14.16 -0.66 -28.68
N ASN A 155 -14.62 0.14 -27.72
CA ASN A 155 -14.06 1.46 -27.44
C ASN A 155 -12.56 1.41 -27.10
N THR A 156 -12.14 0.35 -26.41
CA THR A 156 -10.73 0.13 -26.07
C THR A 156 -9.90 -0.13 -27.31
N LEU A 157 -10.34 -1.06 -28.17
CA LEU A 157 -9.64 -1.39 -29.42
C LEU A 157 -9.66 -0.22 -30.42
N ASP A 158 -10.74 0.56 -30.44
CA ASP A 158 -10.88 1.80 -31.23
C ASP A 158 -10.06 2.97 -30.66
N SER A 159 -9.23 2.75 -29.63
CA SER A 159 -8.35 3.76 -29.02
C SER A 159 -9.07 4.99 -28.45
N LYS A 160 -10.27 4.82 -27.90
CA LYS A 160 -11.05 5.93 -27.30
C LYS A 160 -10.59 6.34 -25.89
N TYR A 161 -9.65 5.61 -25.29
CA TYR A 161 -9.11 5.89 -23.97
C TYR A 161 -7.64 6.31 -24.03
N GLU A 162 -7.26 7.21 -23.12
CA GLU A 162 -5.91 7.76 -23.04
C GLU A 162 -4.99 6.97 -22.09
N SER A 163 -5.51 6.03 -21.30
CA SER A 163 -4.73 5.19 -20.38
C SER A 163 -5.45 3.90 -20.00
N PHE A 164 -4.70 2.93 -19.44
CA PHE A 164 -5.29 1.74 -18.83
C PHE A 164 -6.17 2.09 -17.63
N THR A 165 -5.84 3.15 -16.88
CA THR A 165 -6.64 3.63 -15.76
C THR A 165 -8.02 4.13 -16.20
N GLU A 166 -8.15 4.75 -17.38
CA GLU A 166 -9.47 5.14 -17.89
C GLU A 166 -10.32 3.94 -18.28
N VAL A 167 -9.72 2.96 -18.98
CA VAL A 167 -10.34 1.66 -19.31
C VAL A 167 -10.84 0.99 -18.03
N TYR A 168 -10.00 0.99 -16.98
CA TYR A 168 -10.28 0.39 -15.69
C TYR A 168 -11.42 1.10 -14.94
N HIS A 169 -11.40 2.42 -14.86
CA HIS A 169 -12.45 3.19 -14.18
C HIS A 169 -13.81 3.02 -14.86
N GLU A 170 -13.86 2.96 -16.19
CA GLU A 170 -15.12 2.66 -16.90
C GLU A 170 -15.59 1.23 -16.58
N LEU A 171 -14.67 0.25 -16.59
CA LEU A 171 -14.98 -1.12 -16.22
C LEU A 171 -15.58 -1.21 -14.81
N LEU A 172 -14.96 -0.57 -13.81
CA LEU A 172 -15.49 -0.56 -12.44
C LEU A 172 -16.93 -0.04 -12.38
N VAL A 173 -17.24 1.04 -13.10
CA VAL A 173 -18.62 1.56 -13.17
C VAL A 173 -19.57 0.56 -13.82
N LEU A 174 -19.15 -0.12 -14.88
CA LEU A 174 -19.96 -1.18 -15.53
C LEU A 174 -20.24 -2.37 -14.60
N LEU A 175 -19.32 -2.65 -13.67
CA LEU A 175 -19.45 -3.71 -12.68
C LEU A 175 -20.18 -3.27 -11.40
N ASN A 176 -20.91 -2.14 -11.44
CA ASN A 176 -21.67 -1.61 -10.29
C ASN A 176 -20.79 -1.24 -9.06
N TYR A 177 -19.50 -0.94 -9.26
CA TYR A 177 -18.59 -0.55 -8.17
C TYR A 177 -19.14 0.58 -7.28
N LEU A 178 -19.88 1.54 -7.85
CA LEU A 178 -20.43 2.67 -7.12
C LEU A 178 -21.49 2.30 -6.06
N ASN A 179 -22.02 1.07 -6.11
CA ASN A 179 -22.94 0.53 -5.12
C ASN A 179 -22.24 -0.04 -3.89
N LEU A 180 -20.91 -0.24 -3.95
CA LEU A 180 -20.12 -0.66 -2.80
C LEU A 180 -20.10 0.45 -1.74
N ASP A 181 -20.12 0.03 -0.49
CA ASP A 181 -20.07 0.92 0.67
C ASP A 181 -18.72 0.81 1.37
N SER A 182 -17.93 1.89 1.34
CA SER A 182 -16.59 1.88 1.95
C SER A 182 -16.61 1.70 3.47
N GLU A 183 -17.76 1.92 4.11
CA GLU A 183 -17.93 1.72 5.56
C GLU A 183 -18.33 0.29 5.91
N ASP A 184 -18.79 -0.50 4.94
CA ASP A 184 -18.98 -1.94 5.12
C ASP A 184 -17.62 -2.65 5.00
N PRO A 185 -17.20 -3.44 6.02
CA PRO A 185 -15.90 -4.10 6.00
C PRO A 185 -15.65 -5.04 4.81
N ASN A 186 -16.67 -5.76 4.36
CA ASN A 186 -16.53 -6.70 3.23
C ASN A 186 -16.37 -5.95 1.92
N HIS A 187 -17.20 -4.93 1.68
CA HIS A 187 -17.05 -4.02 0.55
C HIS A 187 -15.70 -3.29 0.58
N ALA A 188 -15.23 -2.84 1.74
CA ALA A 188 -13.93 -2.19 1.89
C ALA A 188 -12.77 -3.10 1.48
N VAL A 189 -12.82 -4.40 1.82
CA VAL A 189 -11.82 -5.39 1.36
C VAL A 189 -11.84 -5.51 -0.16
N ILE A 190 -13.03 -5.63 -0.76
CA ILE A 190 -13.19 -5.72 -2.23
C ILE A 190 -12.62 -4.47 -2.90
N MET A 191 -12.99 -3.28 -2.41
CA MET A 191 -12.49 -2.01 -2.94
C MET A 191 -10.97 -1.87 -2.78
N ALA A 192 -10.38 -2.34 -1.68
CA ALA A 192 -8.94 -2.34 -1.49
C ALA A 192 -8.22 -3.30 -2.45
N ASN A 193 -8.76 -4.50 -2.68
CA ASN A 193 -8.22 -5.44 -3.66
C ASN A 193 -8.26 -4.86 -5.08
N LEU A 194 -9.36 -4.21 -5.45
CA LEU A 194 -9.50 -3.52 -6.73
C LEU A 194 -8.49 -2.37 -6.88
N GLY A 195 -8.25 -1.61 -5.81
CA GLY A 195 -7.21 -0.58 -5.82
C GLY A 195 -5.80 -1.14 -6.07
N ARG A 196 -5.45 -2.29 -5.47
CA ARG A 196 -4.19 -3.01 -5.79
C ARG A 196 -4.10 -3.44 -7.26
N PHE A 197 -5.22 -3.80 -7.90
CA PHE A 197 -5.26 -4.06 -9.34
C PHE A 197 -5.02 -2.78 -10.16
N SER A 198 -5.51 -1.63 -9.69
CA SER A 198 -5.18 -0.33 -10.30
C SER A 198 -3.67 -0.09 -10.31
N SER A 199 -2.98 -0.32 -9.18
CA SER A 199 -1.52 -0.15 -9.08
C SER A 199 -0.78 -1.06 -10.07
N LEU A 200 -1.23 -2.31 -10.21
CA LEU A 200 -0.68 -3.25 -11.19
C LEU A 200 -0.78 -2.71 -12.62
N LEU A 201 -1.94 -2.17 -13.00
CA LEU A 201 -2.14 -1.61 -14.34
C LEU A 201 -1.22 -0.41 -14.59
N THR A 202 -1.06 0.48 -13.60
CA THR A 202 -0.20 1.66 -13.72
C THR A 202 1.28 1.33 -13.75
N ASP A 203 1.72 0.32 -13.00
CA ASP A 203 3.10 -0.17 -13.04
C ASP A 203 3.43 -0.77 -14.41
N PHE A 204 2.52 -1.61 -14.92
CA PHE A 204 2.64 -2.18 -16.27
C PHE A 204 2.66 -1.08 -17.34
N GLU A 205 1.74 -0.12 -17.26
CA GLU A 205 1.66 0.97 -18.23
C GLU A 205 2.93 1.82 -18.20
N SER A 206 3.36 2.25 -17.01
CA SER A 206 4.57 3.07 -16.84
C SER A 206 5.80 2.38 -17.40
N ALA A 207 6.01 1.09 -17.09
CA ALA A 207 7.13 0.32 -17.61
C ALA A 207 7.10 0.21 -19.15
N ASN A 208 5.92 0.03 -19.74
CA ASN A 208 5.77 -0.05 -21.19
C ASN A 208 5.93 1.30 -21.90
N MET A 209 5.57 2.42 -21.27
CA MET A 209 5.66 3.74 -21.90
C MET A 209 7.04 4.40 -21.79
N LEU A 210 8.00 3.77 -21.09
CA LEU A 210 9.39 4.23 -21.01
C LEU A 210 9.99 4.45 -22.41
N GLY A 211 10.78 5.52 -22.53
CA GLY A 211 11.37 5.96 -23.80
C GLY A 211 10.40 6.67 -24.74
N GLY A 212 9.18 6.97 -24.29
CA GLY A 212 8.18 7.66 -25.10
C GLY A 212 7.54 6.81 -26.18
N ARG A 213 7.45 5.51 -25.92
CA ARG A 213 6.77 4.55 -26.80
C ARG A 213 5.29 4.93 -26.91
N GLN A 214 4.78 4.97 -28.14
CA GLN A 214 3.35 5.21 -28.38
C GLN A 214 2.52 3.96 -28.05
N ARG A 215 1.35 4.17 -27.44
CA ARG A 215 0.41 3.10 -27.10
C ARG A 215 -0.08 2.41 -28.36
N ASN A 216 -0.13 1.09 -28.31
CA ASN A 216 -0.77 0.27 -29.32
C ASN A 216 -1.60 -0.77 -28.58
N TRP A 217 -2.92 -0.59 -28.57
CA TRP A 217 -3.82 -1.40 -27.73
C TRP A 217 -3.70 -2.90 -28.02
N GLU A 218 -3.64 -3.32 -29.27
CA GLU A 218 -3.51 -4.74 -29.61
C GLU A 218 -2.25 -5.39 -29.01
N ARG A 219 -1.08 -4.76 -29.21
CA ARG A 219 0.19 -5.22 -28.64
C ARG A 219 0.20 -5.13 -27.12
N ASP A 220 -0.30 -4.03 -26.58
CA ASP A 220 -0.18 -3.72 -25.16
C ASP A 220 -1.13 -4.59 -24.33
N LEU A 221 -2.33 -4.89 -24.85
CA LEU A 221 -3.26 -5.85 -24.26
C LEU A 221 -2.72 -7.28 -24.32
N LYS A 222 -2.09 -7.67 -25.44
CA LYS A 222 -1.37 -8.95 -25.51
C LYS A 222 -0.30 -9.04 -24.43
N ASN A 223 0.54 -8.01 -24.30
CA ASN A 223 1.60 -7.99 -23.30
C ASN A 223 1.03 -8.00 -21.87
N LEU A 224 -0.07 -7.28 -21.61
CA LEU A 224 -0.74 -7.27 -20.32
C LEU A 224 -1.30 -8.65 -19.98
N CYS A 225 -1.95 -9.32 -20.93
CA CYS A 225 -2.46 -10.69 -20.76
C CYS A 225 -1.33 -11.65 -20.35
N TRP A 226 -0.19 -11.60 -21.04
CA TRP A 226 0.98 -12.41 -20.68
C TRP A 226 1.55 -12.02 -19.32
N TYR A 227 1.66 -10.71 -19.04
CA TYR A 227 2.18 -10.18 -17.80
C TYR A 227 1.36 -10.66 -16.59
N MET A 228 0.02 -10.57 -16.67
CA MET A 228 -0.88 -11.02 -15.61
C MET A 228 -0.75 -12.52 -15.33
N ASN A 229 -0.74 -13.34 -16.40
CA ASN A 229 -0.68 -14.81 -16.28
C ASN A 229 0.72 -15.37 -15.95
N SER A 230 1.78 -14.56 -16.00
CA SER A 230 3.16 -15.02 -15.76
C SER A 230 3.82 -14.37 -14.56
N TYR A 231 4.07 -13.06 -14.63
CA TYR A 231 4.81 -12.33 -13.62
C TYR A 231 3.91 -11.84 -12.50
N ALA A 232 2.79 -11.18 -12.83
CA ALA A 232 2.00 -10.49 -11.82
C ALA A 232 1.32 -11.46 -10.84
N SER A 233 0.87 -12.62 -11.35
CA SER A 233 0.34 -13.72 -10.54
C SER A 233 1.34 -14.30 -9.53
N GLY A 234 2.64 -14.00 -9.63
CA GLY A 234 3.64 -14.36 -8.62
C GLY A 234 4.12 -13.14 -7.80
N SER A 235 4.48 -12.04 -8.47
CA SER A 235 5.15 -10.90 -7.83
C SER A 235 4.22 -9.96 -7.07
N TYR A 236 2.97 -9.76 -7.52
CA TYR A 236 1.98 -8.99 -6.74
C TYR A 236 1.39 -9.79 -5.58
N GLU A 237 1.67 -11.10 -5.52
CA GLU A 237 1.43 -11.91 -4.33
C GLU A 237 2.56 -11.74 -3.28
N GLU A 238 3.79 -11.40 -3.68
CA GLU A 238 4.95 -11.36 -2.77
C GLU A 238 5.15 -10.03 -2.04
N GLN A 239 4.46 -8.96 -2.42
CA GLN A 239 4.64 -7.67 -1.75
C GLN A 239 4.20 -7.76 -0.27
N PRO A 240 5.07 -7.40 0.69
CA PRO A 240 4.62 -7.10 2.05
C PRO A 240 3.53 -6.06 1.92
N GLY A 241 2.41 -6.26 2.61
CA GLY A 241 1.33 -5.30 2.54
C GLY A 241 1.79 -3.98 3.14
N ASP A 242 2.22 -3.07 2.28
CA ASP A 242 2.31 -1.66 2.62
C ASP A 242 0.91 -1.25 3.09
N ASP A 243 0.86 -0.99 4.39
CA ASP A 243 -0.27 -0.55 5.19
C ASP A 243 -1.63 -1.24 4.97
N ILE A 244 -1.70 -2.56 5.18
CA ILE A 244 -2.99 -3.27 5.30
C ILE A 244 -3.84 -2.75 6.50
N ARG A 245 -3.27 -1.90 7.36
CA ARG A 245 -3.97 -1.25 8.50
C ARG A 245 -5.13 -0.35 8.07
N GLY A 246 -5.36 -0.14 6.77
CA GLY A 246 -6.45 0.64 6.21
C GLY A 246 -7.84 -0.01 6.14
N VAL A 247 -7.94 -1.34 6.32
CA VAL A 247 -9.21 -2.07 6.22
C VAL A 247 -9.47 -2.84 7.51
N ASP A 248 -10.71 -2.78 8.01
CA ASP A 248 -11.13 -3.52 9.19
C ASP A 248 -11.40 -4.99 8.84
N ALA A 249 -10.34 -5.79 8.74
CA ALA A 249 -10.40 -7.17 8.29
C ALA A 249 -9.36 -8.05 9.01
N VAL A 250 -9.71 -9.32 9.22
CA VAL A 250 -8.81 -10.32 9.83
C VAL A 250 -7.60 -10.54 8.93
N GLN A 251 -6.40 -10.50 9.51
CA GLN A 251 -5.15 -10.62 8.78
C GLN A 251 -4.66 -12.08 8.76
N LEU A 252 -4.81 -12.77 7.63
CA LEU A 252 -4.38 -14.16 7.44
C LEU A 252 -3.04 -14.19 6.69
N MET A 253 -1.92 -14.49 7.34
CA MET A 253 -0.61 -14.38 6.68
C MET A 253 0.39 -15.42 7.16
N THR A 254 1.56 -15.48 6.50
CA THR A 254 2.65 -16.32 7.00
C THR A 254 3.32 -15.68 8.21
N VAL A 255 3.84 -16.49 9.13
CA VAL A 255 4.64 -16.04 10.28
C VAL A 255 5.82 -15.14 9.85
N HIS A 256 6.41 -15.41 8.69
CA HIS A 256 7.53 -14.60 8.15
C HIS A 256 7.08 -13.16 7.85
N GLN A 257 5.88 -13.00 7.29
CA GLN A 257 5.33 -11.70 6.93
C GLN A 257 4.82 -10.92 8.13
N ALA A 258 4.48 -11.61 9.21
CA ALA A 258 4.06 -10.98 10.46
C ALA A 258 5.22 -10.30 11.21
N LYS A 259 6.47 -10.44 10.76
CA LYS A 259 7.64 -9.83 11.42
C LYS A 259 7.50 -8.31 11.43
N GLY A 260 7.51 -7.72 12.62
CA GLY A 260 7.35 -6.27 12.81
C GLY A 260 5.90 -5.79 12.88
N LEU A 261 4.93 -6.71 12.72
CA LEU A 261 3.51 -6.45 12.92
C LEU A 261 3.05 -7.06 14.25
N GLU A 262 2.00 -6.51 14.85
CA GLU A 262 1.46 -6.97 16.12
C GLU A 262 -0.04 -6.74 16.19
N TRP A 263 -0.76 -7.64 16.86
CA TRP A 263 -2.21 -7.59 17.01
C TRP A 263 -2.62 -7.85 18.46
N PRO A 264 -3.72 -7.21 18.93
CA PRO A 264 -4.33 -7.53 20.22
C PRO A 264 -4.64 -9.02 20.41
N LEU A 265 -5.24 -9.64 19.38
CA LEU A 265 -5.59 -11.06 19.39
C LEU A 265 -4.88 -11.79 18.23
N VAL A 266 -4.11 -12.83 18.56
CA VAL A 266 -3.41 -13.65 17.56
C VAL A 266 -3.78 -15.11 17.68
N PHE A 267 -4.15 -15.72 16.55
CA PHE A 267 -4.30 -17.16 16.41
C PHE A 267 -3.09 -17.74 15.65
N VAL A 268 -2.51 -18.82 16.17
CA VAL A 268 -1.47 -19.62 15.51
C VAL A 268 -2.00 -21.04 15.32
N PRO A 269 -2.76 -21.30 14.23
CA PRO A 269 -3.39 -22.59 14.00
C PRO A 269 -2.46 -23.57 13.29
N ALA A 270 -2.94 -24.81 13.08
CA ALA A 270 -2.22 -25.88 12.41
C ALA A 270 -0.84 -26.19 13.04
N MET A 271 -0.73 -26.04 14.36
CA MET A 271 0.45 -26.40 15.15
C MET A 271 0.55 -27.92 15.35
N ASN A 272 0.64 -28.61 14.23
CA ASN A 272 0.70 -30.05 14.13
C ASN A 272 2.12 -30.53 13.80
N ALA A 273 2.45 -31.73 14.27
CA ALA A 273 3.69 -32.41 13.92
C ALA A 273 3.86 -32.46 12.39
N ARG A 274 5.08 -32.21 11.92
CA ARG A 274 5.47 -32.17 10.50
C ARG A 274 4.90 -31.00 9.67
N ARG A 275 4.01 -30.16 10.24
CA ARG A 275 3.54 -28.91 9.61
C ARG A 275 4.27 -27.70 10.18
N PHE A 276 4.30 -27.57 11.50
CA PHE A 276 5.07 -26.54 12.19
C PHE A 276 5.64 -27.14 13.48
N PRO A 277 6.90 -27.62 13.48
CA PRO A 277 7.93 -27.47 12.44
C PRO A 277 7.63 -28.22 11.15
N SER A 278 8.05 -27.64 10.02
CA SER A 278 7.96 -28.27 8.70
C SER A 278 8.78 -29.55 8.62
N SER A 279 8.23 -30.63 8.07
CA SER A 279 9.00 -31.86 7.79
C SER A 279 10.10 -31.70 6.74
N MET A 280 10.14 -30.56 6.04
CA MET A 280 11.19 -30.25 5.08
C MET A 280 12.40 -29.57 5.72
N ALA A 281 12.28 -29.03 6.94
CA ALA A 281 13.37 -28.36 7.62
C ALA A 281 14.51 -29.35 7.90
N GLY A 282 15.72 -29.04 7.43
CA GLY A 282 16.91 -29.88 7.58
C GLY A 282 16.97 -31.07 6.62
N ARG A 283 16.08 -31.14 5.64
CA ARG A 283 16.10 -32.20 4.61
C ARG A 283 16.90 -31.74 3.41
N GLU A 284 17.93 -32.52 3.06
CA GLU A 284 18.74 -32.31 1.86
C GLU A 284 17.86 -32.16 0.61
N GLN A 285 18.09 -31.09 -0.16
CA GLN A 285 17.35 -30.78 -1.38
C GLN A 285 18.21 -31.01 -2.62
N THR A 286 17.56 -31.22 -3.76
CA THR A 286 18.22 -31.23 -5.06
C THR A 286 18.35 -29.80 -5.58
N TRP A 287 19.58 -29.37 -5.84
CA TRP A 287 19.90 -28.02 -6.30
C TRP A 287 20.33 -28.03 -7.77
N MET A 288 20.07 -26.95 -8.50
CA MET A 288 20.50 -26.81 -9.91
C MET A 288 22.03 -26.69 -10.07
N ILE A 289 22.72 -26.41 -8.97
CA ILE A 289 24.19 -26.39 -8.88
C ILE A 289 24.64 -27.36 -7.76
N PRO A 290 25.81 -28.01 -7.90
CA PRO A 290 26.41 -28.81 -6.85
C PRO A 290 26.33 -28.19 -5.44
N ARG A 291 25.88 -29.00 -4.47
CA ARG A 291 25.58 -28.60 -3.08
C ARG A 291 26.79 -28.00 -2.33
N ASN A 292 28.00 -28.32 -2.77
CA ASN A 292 29.25 -27.81 -2.19
C ASN A 292 29.68 -26.43 -2.71
N MET A 293 28.98 -25.85 -3.71
CA MET A 293 29.29 -24.52 -4.23
C MET A 293 28.67 -23.37 -3.43
N PHE A 294 27.86 -23.68 -2.42
CA PHE A 294 27.22 -22.70 -1.55
C PHE A 294 26.87 -23.35 -0.21
N ASP A 295 26.44 -22.54 0.76
CA ASP A 295 25.99 -23.02 2.07
C ASP A 295 24.58 -23.61 1.98
N ALA A 296 24.47 -24.84 1.47
CA ALA A 296 23.19 -25.49 1.22
C ALA A 296 22.38 -25.74 2.50
N GLU A 297 23.04 -26.10 3.60
CA GLU A 297 22.39 -26.36 4.89
C GLU A 297 21.61 -25.12 5.37
N LYS A 298 22.16 -23.92 5.16
CA LYS A 298 21.46 -22.67 5.46
C LYS A 298 20.13 -22.51 4.70
N TYR A 299 20.05 -22.95 3.44
CA TYR A 299 18.84 -22.83 2.62
C TYR A 299 17.86 -24.00 2.81
N GLU A 300 18.35 -25.16 3.23
CA GLU A 300 17.54 -26.32 3.62
C GLU A 300 16.89 -26.13 5.00
N GLY A 301 17.40 -25.18 5.78
CA GLY A 301 16.89 -24.77 7.07
C GLY A 301 17.17 -25.80 8.16
N ASP A 302 16.82 -25.46 9.40
CA ASP A 302 16.98 -26.34 10.54
C ASP A 302 15.85 -26.15 11.57
N ILE A 303 15.80 -27.04 12.55
CA ILE A 303 14.80 -27.00 13.61
C ILE A 303 14.92 -25.75 14.48
N GLU A 304 16.14 -25.23 14.67
CA GLU A 304 16.39 -24.02 15.47
C GLU A 304 15.84 -22.77 14.76
N SER A 305 15.89 -22.73 13.44
CA SER A 305 15.29 -21.68 12.62
C SER A 305 13.76 -21.76 12.66
N GLU A 306 13.17 -22.96 12.63
CA GLU A 306 11.73 -23.14 12.86
C GLU A 306 11.31 -22.70 14.28
N LYS A 307 12.13 -22.93 15.30
CA LYS A 307 11.88 -22.41 16.66
C LYS A 307 11.92 -20.89 16.71
N LYS A 308 12.84 -20.24 15.99
CA LYS A 308 12.87 -18.76 15.87
C LYS A 308 11.58 -18.25 15.21
N LEU A 309 11.07 -18.94 14.19
CA LEU A 309 9.77 -18.60 13.59
C LEU A 309 8.64 -18.76 14.60
N PHE A 310 8.63 -19.84 15.38
CA PHE A 310 7.62 -20.03 16.42
C PHE A 310 7.66 -18.90 17.45
N TYR A 311 8.86 -18.53 17.94
CA TYR A 311 9.04 -17.37 18.82
C TYR A 311 8.51 -16.07 18.21
N VAL A 312 8.77 -15.83 16.92
CA VAL A 312 8.21 -14.67 16.21
C VAL A 312 6.69 -14.71 16.26
N ALA A 313 6.05 -15.85 15.96
CA ALA A 313 4.60 -16.00 15.99
C ALA A 313 4.00 -15.70 17.36
N LEU A 314 4.58 -16.23 18.44
CA LEU A 314 4.11 -16.03 19.81
C LEU A 314 4.17 -14.55 20.22
N THR A 315 5.22 -13.86 19.83
CA THR A 315 5.47 -12.46 20.20
C THR A 315 4.72 -11.44 19.35
N ARG A 316 3.84 -11.87 18.42
CA ARG A 316 2.98 -10.94 17.66
C ARG A 316 1.71 -10.57 18.44
N ALA A 317 1.35 -11.35 19.46
CA ALA A 317 0.19 -11.08 20.30
C ALA A 317 0.50 -9.99 21.34
N LYS A 318 -0.33 -8.95 21.42
CA LYS A 318 -0.24 -7.92 22.46
C LYS A 318 -0.95 -8.33 23.75
N ASP A 319 -2.13 -8.96 23.62
CA ASP A 319 -3.00 -9.28 24.76
C ASP A 319 -3.31 -10.78 24.85
N VAL A 320 -3.80 -11.37 23.75
CA VAL A 320 -4.28 -12.76 23.75
C VAL A 320 -3.62 -13.55 22.61
N LEU A 321 -3.00 -14.66 22.99
CA LEU A 321 -2.45 -15.65 22.08
C LEU A 321 -3.25 -16.95 22.16
N VAL A 322 -3.70 -17.43 21.01
CA VAL A 322 -4.36 -18.74 20.89
C VAL A 322 -3.54 -19.62 19.95
N VAL A 323 -3.03 -20.72 20.48
CA VAL A 323 -2.29 -21.72 19.70
C VAL A 323 -3.18 -22.94 19.54
N SER A 324 -3.42 -23.38 18.31
CA SER A 324 -4.34 -24.50 18.07
C SER A 324 -3.73 -25.59 17.20
N HIS A 325 -4.19 -26.82 17.45
CA HIS A 325 -3.85 -27.98 16.65
C HIS A 325 -5.07 -28.91 16.52
N PHE A 326 -5.08 -29.76 15.49
CA PHE A 326 -6.16 -30.72 15.26
C PHE A 326 -5.70 -32.18 15.30
N GLY A 327 -6.62 -33.11 15.57
CA GLY A 327 -6.31 -34.54 15.71
C GLY A 327 -6.25 -35.32 14.39
N THR A 328 -6.91 -34.87 13.33
CA THR A 328 -6.93 -35.57 12.04
C THR A 328 -6.81 -34.62 10.86
N LEU A 329 -6.20 -35.09 9.76
CA LEU A 329 -6.10 -34.38 8.49
C LEU A 329 -6.34 -35.37 7.36
N ASN A 330 -7.36 -35.12 6.54
CA ASN A 330 -7.76 -36.02 5.44
C ASN A 330 -7.93 -37.48 5.91
N GLY A 331 -8.57 -37.67 7.08
CA GLY A 331 -8.80 -38.99 7.69
C GLY A 331 -7.57 -39.66 8.32
N ARG A 332 -6.39 -39.02 8.30
CA ARG A 332 -5.17 -39.54 8.93
C ARG A 332 -4.90 -38.84 10.26
N ASN A 333 -4.39 -39.59 11.24
CA ASN A 333 -4.00 -39.03 12.54
C ASN A 333 -2.93 -37.95 12.35
N SER A 334 -3.13 -36.80 13.00
CA SER A 334 -2.20 -35.68 13.02
C SER A 334 -1.77 -35.41 14.46
N GLY A 335 -0.48 -35.56 14.74
CA GLY A 335 0.07 -35.34 16.06
C GLY A 335 0.17 -33.85 16.42
N GLU A 336 0.21 -33.56 17.71
CA GLU A 336 0.55 -32.24 18.26
C GLU A 336 1.99 -31.85 17.88
N SER A 337 2.25 -30.57 17.62
CA SER A 337 3.61 -30.07 17.43
C SER A 337 4.42 -30.19 18.71
N THR A 338 5.69 -30.59 18.59
CA THR A 338 6.63 -30.63 19.71
C THR A 338 6.84 -29.23 20.31
N PHE A 339 6.70 -28.16 19.51
CA PHE A 339 6.87 -26.78 19.96
C PHE A 339 5.84 -26.33 21.00
N ILE A 340 4.60 -26.83 20.93
CA ILE A 340 3.60 -26.58 21.98
C ILE A 340 4.09 -27.22 23.28
N SER A 341 4.48 -28.48 23.18
CA SER A 341 4.89 -29.27 24.34
C SER A 341 6.23 -28.82 24.94
N GLU A 342 7.14 -28.22 24.16
CA GLU A 342 8.43 -27.73 24.65
C GLU A 342 8.34 -26.28 25.14
N GLY A 343 7.60 -25.43 24.44
CA GLY A 343 7.60 -23.98 24.65
C GLY A 343 6.47 -23.41 25.50
N LEU A 344 5.34 -24.13 25.64
CA LEU A 344 4.12 -23.61 26.28
C LEU A 344 3.65 -24.44 27.49
N ARG A 345 4.54 -25.25 28.08
CA ARG A 345 4.25 -26.11 29.25
C ARG A 345 4.15 -25.36 30.60
N ASP A 346 4.18 -24.04 30.60
CA ASP A 346 4.11 -23.25 31.83
C ASP A 346 2.70 -23.25 32.44
N SER A 347 2.64 -23.10 33.77
CA SER A 347 1.47 -22.96 34.63
C SER A 347 0.47 -21.85 34.25
N LYS A 348 0.90 -20.90 33.39
CA LYS A 348 0.09 -19.77 32.92
C LYS A 348 -0.70 -20.05 31.63
N THR A 349 -0.55 -21.23 31.01
CA THR A 349 -1.31 -21.57 29.79
C THR A 349 -2.61 -22.30 30.11
N THR A 350 -3.70 -21.89 29.45
CA THR A 350 -5.03 -22.51 29.63
C THR A 350 -5.35 -23.42 28.45
N LYS A 351 -5.75 -24.67 28.72
CA LYS A 351 -6.16 -25.62 27.68
C LYS A 351 -7.64 -25.48 27.38
N LEU A 352 -7.99 -25.46 26.10
CA LEU A 352 -9.35 -25.44 25.59
C LEU A 352 -9.61 -26.70 24.75
N SER A 353 -10.75 -27.32 24.98
CA SER A 353 -11.32 -28.34 24.10
C SER A 353 -12.16 -27.70 23.00
N ALA A 354 -12.52 -28.46 21.98
CA ALA A 354 -13.40 -28.00 20.90
C ALA A 354 -14.80 -27.53 21.36
N LYS A 355 -15.21 -27.81 22.61
CA LYS A 355 -16.47 -27.34 23.19
C LYS A 355 -16.32 -26.09 24.03
N ASP A 356 -15.09 -25.75 24.40
CA ASP A 356 -14.81 -24.58 25.21
C ASP A 356 -14.75 -23.35 24.31
N GLU A 357 -15.20 -22.23 24.85
CA GLU A 357 -15.13 -20.94 24.19
C GLU A 357 -13.93 -20.16 24.74
N LEU A 358 -13.32 -19.34 23.89
CA LEU A 358 -12.30 -18.40 24.33
C LEU A 358 -12.96 -17.38 25.28
N PRO A 359 -12.45 -17.22 26.52
CA PRO A 359 -12.94 -16.19 27.42
C PRO A 359 -12.81 -14.81 26.78
N LEU A 360 -13.79 -13.93 27.02
CA LEU A 360 -13.73 -12.56 26.51
C LEU A 360 -12.67 -11.78 27.28
N HIS A 361 -11.72 -11.23 26.55
CA HIS A 361 -10.70 -10.31 27.07
C HIS A 361 -11.01 -8.88 26.64
N ASP A 362 -10.64 -7.91 27.47
CA ASP A 362 -10.61 -6.52 27.07
C ASP A 362 -9.35 -6.29 26.23
N LEU A 363 -9.51 -6.27 24.91
CA LEU A 363 -8.41 -6.14 23.97
C LEU A 363 -8.07 -4.67 23.73
N THR A 364 -6.79 -4.38 23.61
CA THR A 364 -6.28 -3.04 23.35
C THR A 364 -6.61 -2.67 21.91
N SER A 365 -7.66 -1.88 21.67
CA SER A 365 -8.04 -1.50 20.30
C SER A 365 -6.88 -0.83 19.55
N SER A 366 -6.57 -1.30 18.34
CA SER A 366 -5.52 -0.70 17.48
C SER A 366 -5.85 0.73 17.04
N LYS A 367 -7.08 1.22 17.24
CA LYS A 367 -7.45 2.64 16.99
C LYS A 367 -6.61 3.62 17.81
N ILE A 368 -6.02 3.18 18.92
CA ILE A 368 -5.09 3.97 19.74
C ILE A 368 -3.72 3.29 19.63
N SER A 369 -3.15 3.23 18.42
CA SER A 369 -1.74 2.86 18.33
C SER A 369 -0.90 4.03 18.88
N ASP A 370 -0.12 3.74 19.92
CA ASP A 370 1.01 4.57 20.34
C ASP A 370 2.16 4.52 19.31
N GLU A 371 1.97 3.81 18.19
CA GLU A 371 2.87 3.86 17.05
C GLU A 371 2.92 5.29 16.50
N ILE A 372 4.15 5.79 16.46
CA ILE A 372 4.49 7.03 15.77
C ILE A 372 4.46 6.72 14.28
N LEU A 373 3.47 7.26 13.58
CA LEU A 373 3.36 7.14 12.13
C LEU A 373 4.10 8.30 11.47
N THR A 374 4.68 8.04 10.31
CA THR A 374 5.37 9.05 9.51
C THR A 374 4.47 9.52 8.37
N TYR A 375 4.33 10.83 8.21
CA TYR A 375 3.54 11.44 7.14
C TYR A 375 4.34 12.46 6.36
N THR A 376 4.00 12.62 5.08
CA THR A 376 4.51 13.74 4.27
C THR A 376 3.55 14.94 4.30
N PRO A 377 4.02 16.18 4.10
CA PRO A 377 3.13 17.34 3.91
C PRO A 377 2.10 17.13 2.80
N SER A 378 2.50 16.48 1.71
CA SER A 378 1.63 16.14 0.58
C SER A 378 0.47 15.22 1.00
N GLU A 379 0.72 14.21 1.82
CA GLU A 379 -0.32 13.32 2.36
C GLU A 379 -1.33 14.07 3.25
N ILE A 380 -0.84 14.94 4.13
CA ILE A 380 -1.71 15.75 5.01
C ILE A 380 -2.59 16.69 4.18
N ILE A 381 -2.01 17.36 3.18
CA ILE A 381 -2.75 18.22 2.24
C ILE A 381 -3.77 17.40 1.46
N LEU A 382 -3.44 16.18 1.05
CA LEU A 382 -4.35 15.30 0.33
C LEU A 382 -5.55 14.89 1.19
N TYR A 383 -5.33 14.54 2.46
CA TYR A 383 -6.39 14.28 3.41
C TYR A 383 -7.29 15.51 3.61
N ARG A 384 -6.69 16.71 3.72
CA ARG A 384 -7.45 17.97 3.80
C ARG A 384 -8.32 18.20 2.58
N LYS A 385 -7.85 17.89 1.35
CA LYS A 385 -8.64 18.03 0.12
C LYS A 385 -9.90 17.18 0.17
N CYS A 386 -9.75 15.89 0.47
CA CYS A 386 -10.85 14.96 0.63
C CYS A 386 -10.36 13.68 1.33
N PRO A 387 -10.80 13.41 2.58
CA PRO A 387 -10.42 12.19 3.29
C PRO A 387 -10.78 10.90 2.55
N TYR A 388 -11.89 10.90 1.81
CA TYR A 388 -12.27 9.76 0.97
C TYR A 388 -11.33 9.55 -0.22
N PHE A 389 -10.86 10.63 -0.86
CA PHE A 389 -9.85 10.53 -1.92
C PHE A 389 -8.53 10.00 -1.35
N TYR A 390 -8.12 10.49 -0.18
CA TYR A 390 -6.94 9.99 0.53
C TYR A 390 -7.03 8.48 0.77
N ARG A 391 -8.19 7.98 1.23
CA ARG A 391 -8.41 6.54 1.40
C ARG A 391 -8.24 5.76 0.09
N LEU A 392 -8.90 6.19 -0.98
CA LEU A 392 -8.78 5.52 -2.27
C LEU A 392 -7.32 5.52 -2.76
N ASN A 393 -6.67 6.68 -2.77
CA ASN A 393 -5.37 6.85 -3.39
C ASN A 393 -4.21 6.34 -2.52
N GLN A 394 -4.13 6.76 -1.26
CA GLN A 394 -2.98 6.47 -0.38
C GLN A 394 -3.12 5.13 0.35
N ILE A 395 -4.34 4.73 0.70
CA ILE A 395 -4.56 3.52 1.51
C ILE A 395 -4.87 2.32 0.62
N TRP A 396 -5.67 2.51 -0.44
CA TRP A 396 -6.11 1.42 -1.30
C TRP A 396 -5.37 1.33 -2.63
N GLY A 397 -4.51 2.29 -2.98
CA GLY A 397 -3.66 2.23 -4.16
C GLY A 397 -4.36 2.57 -5.48
N TYR A 398 -5.48 3.28 -5.45
CA TYR A 398 -6.09 3.82 -6.67
C TYR A 398 -5.22 4.95 -7.23
N GLU A 399 -4.42 4.60 -8.22
CA GLU A 399 -3.52 5.52 -8.89
C GLU A 399 -4.24 6.39 -9.93
N PRO A 400 -3.85 7.66 -10.09
CA PRO A 400 -4.33 8.48 -11.18
C PRO A 400 -3.81 7.95 -12.53
N GLY A 401 -4.53 8.30 -13.60
CA GLY A 401 -4.16 7.84 -14.94
C GLY A 401 -2.81 8.36 -15.42
N PHE A 402 -2.14 7.55 -16.25
CA PHE A 402 -0.87 7.91 -16.86
C PHE A 402 -0.97 9.24 -17.64
N LYS A 403 0.01 10.13 -17.42
CA LYS A 403 0.18 11.37 -18.20
C LYS A 403 1.58 11.42 -18.79
N GLU A 404 1.71 11.80 -20.06
CA GLU A 404 3.02 11.87 -20.74
C GLU A 404 4.04 12.77 -20.02
N ARG A 405 3.55 13.77 -19.27
CA ARG A 405 4.39 14.73 -18.52
C ARG A 405 4.73 14.32 -17.09
N ILE A 406 4.47 13.07 -16.70
CA ILE A 406 4.92 12.57 -15.40
C ILE A 406 6.42 12.82 -15.26
N GLY A 407 6.82 13.37 -14.10
CA GLY A 407 8.20 13.71 -13.79
C GLY A 407 8.65 15.10 -14.27
N TYR A 408 7.85 15.84 -15.06
CA TYR A 408 8.26 17.16 -15.56
C TYR A 408 8.66 18.14 -14.44
N GLY A 409 7.83 18.25 -13.38
CA GLY A 409 8.15 19.08 -12.22
C GLY A 409 9.45 18.67 -11.53
N ASN A 410 9.61 17.37 -11.25
CA ASN A 410 10.81 16.81 -10.63
C ASN A 410 12.07 17.11 -11.47
N THR A 411 11.98 17.02 -12.80
CA THR A 411 13.09 17.38 -13.69
C THR A 411 13.43 18.87 -13.59
N LEU A 412 12.44 19.77 -13.49
CA LEU A 412 12.72 21.19 -13.30
C LEU A 412 13.36 21.47 -11.94
N HIS A 413 12.90 20.83 -10.87
CA HIS A 413 13.46 20.98 -9.52
C HIS A 413 14.91 20.50 -9.51
N PHE A 414 15.18 19.35 -10.13
CA PHE A 414 16.54 18.83 -10.29
C PHE A 414 17.43 19.80 -11.09
N CYS A 415 16.96 20.37 -12.19
CA CYS A 415 17.73 21.38 -12.92
C CYS A 415 18.03 22.63 -12.08
N LEU A 416 17.09 23.08 -11.23
CA LEU A 416 17.31 24.20 -10.31
C LEU A 416 18.32 23.85 -9.20
N GLN A 417 18.25 22.62 -8.68
CA GLN A 417 19.22 22.08 -7.73
C GLN A 417 20.63 22.10 -8.34
N GLN A 418 20.80 21.49 -9.52
CA GLN A 418 22.08 21.46 -10.22
C GLN A 418 22.59 22.87 -10.55
N ALA A 419 21.70 23.80 -10.89
CA ALA A 419 22.08 25.19 -11.12
C ALA A 419 22.62 25.85 -9.84
N ALA A 420 21.99 25.63 -8.69
CA ALA A 420 22.47 26.15 -7.40
C ALA A 420 23.87 25.60 -7.06
N ASP A 421 24.12 24.32 -7.32
CA ASP A 421 25.42 23.68 -7.10
C ASP A 421 26.50 24.27 -8.02
N LEU A 422 26.20 24.49 -9.31
CA LEU A 422 27.11 25.14 -10.27
C LEU A 422 27.45 26.58 -9.85
N ILE A 423 26.50 27.33 -9.29
CA ILE A 423 26.73 28.68 -8.79
C ILE A 423 27.68 28.65 -7.58
N LYS A 424 27.41 27.79 -6.60
CA LYS A 424 28.17 27.72 -5.35
C LYS A 424 29.57 27.14 -5.50
N ASN A 425 29.67 26.01 -6.20
CA ASN A 425 30.89 25.20 -6.21
C ASN A 425 31.81 25.56 -7.39
N GLU A 426 31.24 26.06 -8.49
CA GLU A 426 31.99 26.33 -9.72
C GLU A 426 31.94 27.80 -10.16
N GLY A 427 31.22 28.67 -9.45
CA GLY A 427 31.21 30.12 -9.69
C GLY A 427 30.49 30.53 -10.99
N TYR A 428 29.59 29.71 -11.50
CA TYR A 428 28.79 30.05 -12.68
C TYR A 428 27.86 31.24 -12.38
N SER A 429 27.60 32.08 -13.39
CA SER A 429 26.48 33.03 -13.30
C SER A 429 25.15 32.28 -13.22
N PRO A 430 24.09 32.81 -12.57
CA PRO A 430 22.82 32.09 -12.43
C PRO A 430 22.22 31.68 -13.77
N ILE A 431 22.29 32.55 -14.78
CA ILE A 431 21.77 32.27 -16.12
C ILE A 431 22.57 31.16 -16.82
N SER A 432 23.91 31.19 -16.75
CA SER A 432 24.72 30.11 -17.33
C SER A 432 24.50 28.79 -16.60
N ALA A 433 24.41 28.81 -15.28
CA ALA A 433 24.19 27.62 -14.46
C ALA A 433 22.88 26.92 -14.81
N ILE A 434 21.76 27.64 -14.86
CA ILE A 434 20.46 27.02 -15.19
C ILE A 434 20.40 26.55 -16.65
N SER A 435 21.07 27.25 -17.57
CA SER A 435 21.17 26.80 -18.96
C SER A 435 21.91 25.47 -19.05
N THR A 436 23.10 25.38 -18.44
CA THR A 436 23.91 24.16 -18.40
C THR A 436 23.17 23.01 -17.72
N ALA A 437 22.56 23.28 -16.56
CA ALA A 437 21.80 22.28 -15.81
C ALA A 437 20.67 21.68 -16.64
N VAL A 438 19.91 22.49 -17.40
CA VAL A 438 18.88 21.98 -18.31
C VAL A 438 19.48 21.22 -19.49
N ASP A 439 20.59 21.71 -20.06
CA ASP A 439 21.22 21.06 -21.21
C ASP A 439 21.73 19.65 -20.89
N GLU A 440 22.27 19.45 -19.70
CA GLU A 440 22.89 18.19 -19.29
C GLU A 440 21.91 17.24 -18.60
N ASN A 441 20.95 17.77 -17.83
CA ASN A 441 20.18 16.96 -16.88
C ASN A 441 18.69 16.87 -17.19
N PHE A 442 18.18 17.63 -18.17
CA PHE A 442 16.76 17.59 -18.48
C PHE A 442 16.37 16.27 -19.17
N TYR A 443 15.57 15.46 -18.47
CA TYR A 443 15.09 14.18 -18.97
C TYR A 443 13.58 14.02 -18.75
N MET A 444 12.90 13.45 -19.76
CA MET A 444 11.48 13.12 -19.73
C MET A 444 11.31 11.63 -20.07
N PRO A 445 11.08 10.75 -19.09
CA PRO A 445 11.13 9.30 -19.30
C PRO A 445 10.07 8.76 -20.26
N PHE A 446 8.95 9.48 -20.39
CA PHE A 446 7.75 9.03 -21.10
C PHE A 446 7.48 9.77 -22.40
N VAL A 447 8.40 10.64 -22.82
CA VAL A 447 8.23 11.46 -24.01
C VAL A 447 9.25 11.02 -25.05
N ASN A 448 8.82 10.91 -26.31
CA ASN A 448 9.75 10.57 -27.39
C ASN A 448 10.81 11.67 -27.55
N LYS A 449 11.98 11.33 -28.11
CA LYS A 449 13.12 12.26 -28.21
C LYS A 449 12.75 13.62 -28.85
N ILE A 450 11.97 13.63 -29.93
CA ILE A 450 11.64 14.86 -30.67
C ILE A 450 10.77 15.79 -29.82
N GLN A 451 9.72 15.24 -29.20
CA GLN A 451 8.84 16.00 -28.32
C GLN A 451 9.56 16.39 -27.02
N GLY A 452 10.44 15.53 -26.51
CA GLY A 452 11.30 15.78 -25.35
C GLY A 452 12.19 17.00 -25.55
N GLU A 453 12.86 17.12 -26.70
CA GLU A 453 13.67 18.31 -27.02
C GLU A 453 12.82 19.59 -27.09
N LYS A 454 11.61 19.53 -27.66
CA LYS A 454 10.70 20.69 -27.69
C LYS A 454 10.29 21.13 -26.27
N ILE A 455 10.00 20.16 -25.39
CA ILE A 455 9.66 20.42 -23.99
C ILE A 455 10.88 20.97 -23.24
N LYS A 456 12.07 20.41 -23.47
CA LYS A 456 13.34 20.89 -22.90
C LYS A 456 13.59 22.35 -23.26
N GLU A 457 13.48 22.71 -24.54
CA GLU A 457 13.66 24.09 -24.99
C GLU A 457 12.62 25.05 -24.40
N ALA A 458 11.36 24.61 -24.27
CA ALA A 458 10.33 25.40 -23.60
C ALA A 458 10.62 25.57 -22.09
N ALA A 459 11.07 24.51 -21.41
CA ALA A 459 11.46 24.54 -20.01
C ALA A 459 12.67 25.46 -19.79
N LYS A 460 13.70 25.36 -20.63
CA LYS A 460 14.91 26.19 -20.60
C LYS A 460 14.56 27.67 -20.66
N ARG A 461 13.71 28.08 -21.60
CA ARG A 461 13.26 29.48 -21.71
C ARG A 461 12.52 29.95 -20.45
N LYS A 462 11.63 29.13 -19.89
CA LYS A 462 10.90 29.46 -18.66
C LYS A 462 11.84 29.61 -17.46
N LEU A 463 12.74 28.65 -17.26
CA LEU A 463 13.70 28.65 -16.15
C LEU A 463 14.70 29.80 -16.25
N ILE A 464 15.22 30.11 -17.45
CA ILE A 464 16.07 31.29 -17.67
C ILE A 464 15.30 32.57 -17.33
N SER A 465 14.02 32.68 -17.76
CA SER A 465 13.19 33.84 -17.43
C SER A 465 12.94 33.98 -15.93
N PHE A 466 12.73 32.87 -15.22
CA PHE A 466 12.57 32.85 -13.77
C PHE A 466 13.86 33.31 -13.07
N VAL A 467 14.98 32.67 -13.40
CA VAL A 467 16.30 32.96 -12.81
C VAL A 467 16.74 34.39 -13.06
N LYS A 468 16.52 34.92 -14.27
CA LYS A 468 16.85 36.31 -14.60
C LYS A 468 16.06 37.32 -13.76
N LYS A 469 14.81 36.99 -13.41
CA LYS A 469 13.95 37.89 -12.61
C LYS A 469 14.27 37.82 -11.12
N HIS A 470 14.74 36.67 -10.65
CA HIS A 470 15.03 36.37 -9.24
C HIS A 470 16.52 36.03 -9.06
N GLU A 471 17.40 36.80 -9.70
CA GLU A 471 18.85 36.51 -9.75
C GLU A 471 19.50 36.59 -8.37
N THR A 472 19.09 37.58 -7.56
CA THR A 472 19.51 37.72 -6.16
C THR A 472 19.21 36.48 -5.33
N ASP A 473 18.04 35.90 -5.54
CA ASP A 473 17.58 34.73 -4.79
C ASP A 473 18.48 33.53 -5.08
N MET A 474 18.91 33.37 -6.34
CA MET A 474 19.81 32.29 -6.76
C MET A 474 21.19 32.37 -6.10
N HIS A 475 21.69 33.58 -5.82
CA HIS A 475 22.94 33.78 -5.08
C HIS A 475 22.80 33.51 -3.59
N ASN A 476 21.61 33.75 -3.04
CA ASN A 476 21.30 33.62 -1.62
C ASN A 476 20.81 32.22 -1.23
N ILE A 477 20.75 31.26 -2.17
CA ILE A 477 20.39 29.87 -1.88
C ILE A 477 21.42 29.31 -0.89
N GLN A 478 20.99 28.83 0.27
CA GLN A 478 21.85 28.19 1.26
C GLN A 478 21.83 26.67 1.11
N GLU A 479 20.64 26.10 0.93
CA GLU A 479 20.45 24.67 0.78
C GLU A 479 19.37 24.42 -0.26
N VAL A 480 19.53 23.34 -1.01
CA VAL A 480 18.57 22.85 -1.98
C VAL A 480 18.18 21.45 -1.57
N GLU A 481 16.90 21.11 -1.74
CA GLU A 481 16.41 19.75 -1.54
C GLU A 481 16.68 19.24 -0.10
N ALA A 482 16.59 20.17 0.86
CA ALA A 482 16.90 19.99 2.27
C ALA A 482 15.90 19.03 2.93
N ARG A 483 16.41 17.96 3.52
CA ARG A 483 15.57 16.96 4.20
C ARG A 483 15.19 17.46 5.57
N ILE A 484 13.91 17.38 5.89
CA ILE A 484 13.39 17.76 7.19
C ILE A 484 12.58 16.64 7.81
N GLU A 485 12.82 16.37 9.08
CA GLU A 485 12.09 15.41 9.88
C GLU A 485 11.85 16.03 11.27
N PHE A 486 10.59 16.08 11.69
CA PHE A 486 10.25 16.64 12.99
C PHE A 486 9.02 15.96 13.60
N PRO A 487 8.98 15.82 14.93
CA PRO A 487 7.83 15.24 15.61
C PRO A 487 6.65 16.23 15.67
N LEU A 488 5.45 15.73 15.41
CA LEU A 488 4.20 16.46 15.57
C LEU A 488 3.09 15.50 16.02
N GLN A 489 2.58 15.67 17.26
CA GLN A 489 1.46 14.91 17.84
C GLN A 489 1.49 13.38 17.63
N LYS A 490 2.37 12.66 18.33
CA LYS A 490 2.53 11.19 18.20
C LYS A 490 2.68 10.71 16.73
N ALA A 491 3.20 11.58 15.87
CA ALA A 491 3.55 11.30 14.50
C ALA A 491 4.85 12.04 14.16
N THR A 492 5.47 11.64 13.08
CA THR A 492 6.64 12.30 12.51
C THR A 492 6.25 12.88 11.16
N ILE A 493 6.55 14.15 10.91
CA ILE A 493 6.43 14.73 9.59
C ILE A 493 7.80 14.67 8.93
N THR A 494 7.86 14.05 7.74
CA THR A 494 9.06 14.01 6.91
C THR A 494 8.80 14.70 5.58
N GLY A 495 9.78 15.45 5.10
CA GLY A 495 9.64 16.13 3.82
C GLY A 495 10.97 16.62 3.26
N LYS A 496 10.84 17.29 2.12
CA LYS A 496 11.97 17.84 1.40
C LYS A 496 11.63 19.27 1.01
N ILE A 497 12.37 20.22 1.56
CA ILE A 497 12.24 21.63 1.24
C ILE A 497 13.01 21.84 -0.06
N ASP A 498 12.34 22.37 -1.09
CA ASP A 498 12.99 22.58 -2.38
C ASP A 498 14.19 23.53 -2.23
N VAL A 499 14.01 24.67 -1.55
CA VAL A 499 15.08 25.66 -1.34
C VAL A 499 14.96 26.36 0.01
N ILE A 500 16.10 26.52 0.67
CA ILE A 500 16.29 27.44 1.80
C ILE A 500 17.16 28.60 1.31
N ILE A 501 16.65 29.82 1.46
CA ILE A 501 17.32 31.06 1.04
C ILE A 501 17.67 31.85 2.31
N HIS A 502 18.88 32.41 2.33
CA HIS A 502 19.37 33.19 3.45
C HIS A 502 19.73 34.61 2.99
N ASP A 503 19.03 35.61 3.51
CA ASP A 503 19.24 37.03 3.20
C ASP A 503 19.50 37.81 4.49
N GLY A 504 20.78 38.02 4.84
CA GLY A 504 21.15 38.61 6.13
C GLY A 504 20.75 37.72 7.29
N ASP A 505 19.91 38.20 8.22
CA ASP A 505 19.39 37.37 9.34
C ASP A 505 18.05 36.69 8.99
N GLN A 506 17.58 36.83 7.75
CA GLN A 506 16.28 36.32 7.33
C GLN A 506 16.42 34.98 6.61
N LEU A 507 15.88 33.94 7.22
CA LEU A 507 15.76 32.63 6.61
C LEU A 507 14.38 32.48 5.94
N GLU A 508 14.40 32.12 4.66
CA GLU A 508 13.23 31.90 3.81
C GLU A 508 13.14 30.45 3.37
N VAL A 509 11.95 29.86 3.54
CA VAL A 509 11.60 28.53 3.02
C VAL A 509 10.80 28.70 1.73
N ARG A 510 11.25 28.07 0.63
CA ARG A 510 10.63 28.19 -0.69
C ARG A 510 10.33 26.84 -1.31
N ASP A 511 9.17 26.75 -1.95
CA ASP A 511 8.71 25.61 -2.75
C ASP A 511 8.47 26.07 -4.20
N TYR A 512 8.90 25.24 -5.15
CA TYR A 512 8.73 25.47 -6.57
C TYR A 512 7.46 24.79 -7.08
N LYS A 513 6.65 25.54 -7.84
CA LYS A 513 5.44 25.01 -8.48
C LYS A 513 5.46 25.25 -9.99
N THR A 514 5.01 24.23 -10.71
CA THR A 514 4.81 24.29 -12.17
C THR A 514 3.34 24.54 -12.50
N SER A 515 3.06 25.08 -13.69
CA SER A 515 1.67 25.36 -14.15
C SER A 515 0.80 24.12 -14.29
N ASP A 516 1.41 22.94 -14.37
CA ASP A 516 0.69 21.65 -14.48
C ASP A 516 0.19 21.15 -13.12
N SER A 517 0.59 21.78 -12.00
CA SER A 517 0.19 21.36 -10.65
C SER A 517 -1.17 21.96 -10.23
N VAL A 518 -2.15 21.09 -9.99
CA VAL A 518 -3.50 21.46 -9.51
C VAL A 518 -3.46 21.66 -7.99
N ILE A 519 -2.74 22.68 -7.54
CA ILE A 519 -2.61 23.02 -6.12
C ILE A 519 -3.13 24.44 -5.91
N THR A 520 -4.02 24.61 -4.93
CA THR A 520 -4.53 25.94 -4.59
C THR A 520 -3.47 26.73 -3.82
N GLU A 521 -3.51 28.07 -3.86
CA GLU A 521 -2.58 28.91 -3.08
C GLU A 521 -2.60 28.54 -1.59
N ALA A 522 -3.78 28.20 -1.05
CA ALA A 522 -3.96 27.77 0.33
C ALA A 522 -3.34 26.40 0.68
N GLU A 523 -3.14 25.52 -0.31
CA GLU A 523 -2.49 24.23 -0.13
C GLU A 523 -0.97 24.39 -0.16
N SER A 524 -0.44 25.14 -1.12
CA SER A 524 0.98 25.48 -1.18
C SER A 524 1.42 26.26 0.06
N ALA A 525 0.59 27.20 0.54
CA ALA A 525 0.84 27.92 1.79
C ALA A 525 0.95 26.99 3.00
N MET A 526 0.04 26.01 3.13
CA MET A 526 0.07 25.03 4.22
C MET A 526 1.36 24.19 4.19
N GLN A 527 1.82 23.79 3.00
CA GLN A 527 3.08 23.05 2.84
C GLN A 527 4.28 23.85 3.37
N ILE A 528 4.39 25.13 2.97
CA ILE A 528 5.45 26.04 3.44
C ILE A 528 5.37 26.26 4.95
N GLN A 529 4.17 26.42 5.50
CA GLN A 529 3.97 26.58 6.93
C GLN A 529 4.38 25.32 7.71
N MET A 530 4.09 24.11 7.20
CA MET A 530 4.57 22.85 7.79
C MET A 530 6.10 22.77 7.82
N TYR A 531 6.76 23.12 6.73
CA TYR A 531 8.22 23.20 6.70
C TYR A 531 8.76 24.24 7.69
N SER A 532 8.10 25.40 7.78
CA SER A 532 8.49 26.47 8.70
C SER A 532 8.34 26.05 10.17
N ILE A 533 7.28 25.30 10.51
CA ILE A 533 7.11 24.70 11.84
C ILE A 533 8.26 23.75 12.16
N GLY A 534 8.58 22.85 11.22
CA GLY A 534 9.69 21.89 11.39
C GLY A 534 11.02 22.58 11.63
N MET A 535 11.34 23.59 10.81
CA MET A 535 12.59 24.35 10.92
C MET A 535 12.69 25.05 12.29
N LYS A 536 11.59 25.66 12.77
CA LYS A 536 11.55 26.26 14.11
C LYS A 536 11.77 25.23 15.23
N ILE A 537 11.22 24.03 15.10
CA ILE A 537 11.46 22.93 16.07
C ILE A 537 12.93 22.52 16.08
N LEU A 538 13.60 22.55 14.92
CA LEU A 538 15.02 22.26 14.78
C LEU A 538 15.95 23.41 15.22
N GLY A 539 15.39 24.54 15.67
CA GLY A 539 16.14 25.68 16.19
C GLY A 539 16.40 26.79 15.17
N GLU A 540 15.84 26.70 13.96
CA GLU A 540 16.00 27.69 12.90
C GLU A 540 14.90 28.75 12.95
N ASN A 541 15.26 30.02 12.75
CA ASN A 541 14.29 31.11 12.77
C ASN A 541 13.78 31.46 11.35
N VAL A 542 12.75 30.74 10.89
CA VAL A 542 12.11 31.04 9.60
C VAL A 542 11.32 32.34 9.71
N THR A 543 11.70 33.34 8.91
CA THR A 543 11.08 34.67 8.88
C THR A 543 10.21 34.91 7.64
N LYS A 544 10.44 34.14 6.56
CA LYS A 544 9.67 34.22 5.32
C LYS A 544 9.33 32.84 4.79
N GLY A 545 8.15 32.72 4.19
CA GLY A 545 7.76 31.58 3.38
C GLY A 545 7.39 32.06 1.97
N SER A 546 7.66 31.26 0.94
CA SER A 546 7.25 31.61 -0.42
C SER A 546 6.99 30.42 -1.33
N VAL A 547 6.17 30.66 -2.36
CA VAL A 547 5.86 29.71 -3.43
C VAL A 547 6.25 30.35 -4.76
N ALA A 548 7.13 29.67 -5.48
CA ALA A 548 7.69 30.14 -6.74
C ALA A 548 7.02 29.44 -7.93
N TYR A 549 6.16 30.17 -8.65
CA TYR A 549 5.50 29.73 -9.86
C TYR A 549 6.43 29.89 -11.07
N LEU A 550 7.10 28.79 -11.44
CA LEU A 550 8.15 28.77 -12.46
C LEU A 550 7.65 29.20 -13.86
N SER A 551 6.39 28.92 -14.17
CA SER A 551 5.82 29.25 -15.49
C SER A 551 5.55 30.73 -15.69
N ASP A 552 5.20 31.45 -14.62
CA ASP A 552 4.83 32.87 -14.66
C ASP A 552 5.96 33.78 -14.16
N ALA A 553 7.11 33.19 -13.79
CA ALA A 553 8.20 33.87 -13.10
C ALA A 553 7.72 34.68 -11.88
N LYS A 554 6.74 34.16 -11.13
CA LYS A 554 6.09 34.84 -10.01
C LYS A 554 6.47 34.14 -8.69
N VAL A 555 6.82 34.92 -7.68
CA VAL A 555 6.97 34.45 -6.30
C VAL A 555 5.81 35.03 -5.48
N ALA A 556 5.08 34.17 -4.79
CA ALA A 556 4.02 34.57 -3.86
C ALA A 556 4.48 34.29 -2.43
N TYR A 557 4.36 35.27 -1.55
CA TYR A 557 4.77 35.13 -0.16
C TYR A 557 3.67 34.47 0.68
N VAL A 558 4.10 33.71 1.68
CA VAL A 558 3.27 32.97 2.62
C VAL A 558 3.54 33.50 4.02
N GLU A 559 2.48 33.80 4.76
CA GLU A 559 2.56 34.21 6.17
C GLU A 559 3.07 33.03 7.03
N VAL A 560 4.15 33.28 7.78
CA VAL A 560 4.83 32.32 8.66
C VAL A 560 5.09 32.87 10.07
N ASP A 561 4.31 33.87 10.50
CA ASP A 561 4.33 34.37 11.87
C ASP A 561 3.84 33.31 12.87
N ASP A 562 4.20 33.45 14.14
CA ASP A 562 3.93 32.44 15.17
C ASP A 562 2.43 32.15 15.35
N SER A 563 1.56 33.15 15.19
CA SER A 563 0.12 32.95 15.31
C SER A 563 -0.40 32.09 14.17
N ARG A 564 0.05 32.36 12.93
CA ARG A 564 -0.33 31.57 11.75
C ARG A 564 0.21 30.14 11.84
N LEU A 565 1.47 29.97 12.25
CA LEU A 565 2.07 28.63 12.36
C LEU A 565 1.38 27.79 13.43
N GLU A 566 0.99 28.38 14.56
CA GLU A 566 0.24 27.66 15.61
C GLU A 566 -1.17 27.27 15.15
N GLU A 567 -1.83 28.09 14.32
CA GLU A 567 -3.09 27.71 13.68
C GLU A 567 -2.90 26.51 12.74
N THR A 568 -1.92 26.57 11.85
CA THR A 568 -1.63 25.49 10.90
C THR A 568 -1.24 24.21 11.63
N LYS A 569 -0.43 24.30 12.68
CA LYS A 569 -0.07 23.17 13.56
C LYS A 569 -1.33 22.46 14.07
N LYS A 570 -2.28 23.19 14.64
CA LYS A 570 -3.56 22.63 15.14
C LYS A 570 -4.41 21.99 14.03
N GLN A 571 -4.34 22.51 12.80
CA GLN A 571 -5.05 21.91 11.67
C GLN A 571 -4.40 20.58 11.25
N VAL A 572 -3.07 20.56 11.13
CA VAL A 572 -2.30 19.36 10.80
C VAL A 572 -2.51 18.28 11.85
N GLU A 573 -2.48 18.64 13.14
CA GLU A 573 -2.76 17.72 14.25
C GLU A 573 -4.16 17.08 14.12
N ARG A 574 -5.20 17.89 13.85
CA ARG A 574 -6.56 17.37 13.60
C ARG A 574 -6.62 16.43 12.39
N HIS A 575 -5.84 16.69 11.34
CA HIS A 575 -5.79 15.82 10.16
C HIS A 575 -5.10 14.49 10.46
N ILE A 576 -3.97 14.52 11.18
CA ILE A 576 -3.27 13.31 11.65
C ILE A 576 -4.20 12.46 12.52
N GLU A 577 -4.88 13.08 13.49
CA GLU A 577 -5.84 12.39 14.34
C GLU A 577 -7.00 11.78 13.52
N GLY A 578 -7.49 12.48 12.50
CA GLY A 578 -8.49 11.96 11.57
C GLY A 578 -8.01 10.72 10.81
N ILE A 579 -6.76 10.72 10.32
CA ILE A 579 -6.15 9.58 9.64
C ILE A 579 -6.00 8.40 10.61
N LYS A 580 -5.43 8.63 11.80
CA LYS A 580 -5.25 7.60 12.85
C LYS A 580 -6.58 6.97 13.27
N ASN A 581 -7.64 7.77 13.37
CA ASN A 581 -8.99 7.32 13.71
C ASN A 581 -9.77 6.74 12.51
N ARG A 582 -9.13 6.56 11.35
CA ARG A 582 -9.74 6.03 10.12
C ARG A 582 -10.97 6.82 9.63
N SER A 583 -10.97 8.14 9.82
CA SER A 583 -12.12 9.01 9.50
C SER A 583 -12.10 9.49 8.04
N PHE A 584 -12.42 8.62 7.09
CA PHE A 584 -12.32 8.92 5.65
C PHE A 584 -13.61 9.45 5.01
N LYS A 585 -14.25 10.44 5.66
CA LYS A 585 -15.52 11.00 5.17
C LYS A 585 -15.35 11.68 3.79
N PRO A 586 -16.32 11.50 2.88
CA PRO A 586 -16.31 12.19 1.59
C PRO A 586 -16.50 13.70 1.77
N CYS A 587 -15.81 14.50 0.96
CA CYS A 587 -15.98 15.94 0.89
C CYS A 587 -16.46 16.33 -0.51
N THR A 588 -17.71 16.78 -0.62
CA THR A 588 -18.27 17.30 -1.88
C THR A 588 -17.92 18.78 -2.00
N GLY A 589 -17.01 19.12 -2.93
CA GLY A 589 -16.50 20.49 -3.07
C GLY A 589 -15.97 20.79 -4.47
N GLU A 590 -15.23 21.90 -4.61
CA GLU A 590 -14.62 22.29 -5.90
C GLU A 590 -13.58 21.29 -6.39
N PHE A 591 -12.88 20.61 -5.48
CA PHE A 591 -11.93 19.55 -5.80
C PHE A 591 -12.55 18.43 -6.64
N CYS A 592 -13.85 18.13 -6.48
CA CYS A 592 -14.54 17.12 -7.28
C CYS A 592 -14.45 17.37 -8.79
N ASN A 593 -14.37 18.64 -9.24
CA ASN A 593 -14.30 18.96 -10.66
C ASN A 593 -12.95 18.58 -11.29
N LYS A 594 -11.91 18.42 -10.47
CA LYS A 594 -10.53 18.14 -10.90
C LYS A 594 -9.99 16.82 -10.34
N CYS A 595 -10.80 16.10 -9.55
CA CYS A 595 -10.40 14.85 -8.92
C CYS A 595 -10.30 13.74 -9.98
N GLU A 596 -9.15 13.07 -10.03
CA GLU A 596 -8.84 12.05 -11.04
C GLU A 596 -9.63 10.75 -10.83
N LEU A 597 -10.12 10.52 -9.61
CA LEU A 597 -10.95 9.36 -9.24
C LEU A 597 -12.46 9.68 -9.26
N THR A 598 -12.86 10.83 -9.82
CA THR A 598 -14.27 11.26 -9.83
C THR A 598 -15.21 10.26 -10.52
N LYS A 599 -14.73 9.56 -11.56
CA LYS A 599 -15.52 8.54 -12.29
C LYS A 599 -16.00 7.43 -11.36
N ILE A 600 -15.17 7.03 -10.39
CA ILE A 600 -15.41 5.93 -9.45
C ILE A 600 -15.81 6.43 -8.04
N CYS A 601 -16.15 7.71 -7.89
CA CYS A 601 -16.60 8.26 -6.61
C CYS A 601 -18.13 8.35 -6.56
N ARG A 602 -18.77 7.61 -5.65
CA ARG A 602 -20.24 7.65 -5.48
C ARG A 602 -20.77 8.99 -4.97
N TRP A 603 -19.91 9.78 -4.32
CA TRP A 603 -20.22 11.12 -3.81
C TRP A 603 -19.78 12.25 -4.74
N LYS A 604 -19.48 11.98 -6.01
CA LYS A 604 -19.09 13.04 -6.95
C LYS A 604 -20.14 14.15 -7.00
N LYS A 605 -19.67 15.39 -7.10
CA LYS A 605 -20.54 16.55 -7.35
C LYS A 605 -21.29 16.32 -8.67
N ARG A 606 -22.63 16.31 -8.61
CA ARG A 606 -23.49 16.15 -9.79
C ARG A 606 -23.53 17.42 -10.62
#